data_AF-A0A3E1YF22-F1
#
_entry.id   AF-A0A3E1YF22-F1
#
_cell.length_a   1.000
_cell.length_b   1.000
_cell.length_c   1.000
_cell.angle_alpha   90.00
_cell.angle_beta   90.00
_cell.angle_gamma   90.00
#
_symmetry.space_group_name_H-M   'P 1'
#
loop_
_entity.id
_entity.type
_entity.pdbx_description
1 polymer ?
#
loop_
_entity_poly.entity_id
_entity_poly.type
_entity_poly.pdbx_seq_one_letter_code
_entity_poly.pdbx_strand_id
1 'polypeptide(L)'
;MKLLFKYLITISIATHPGNLFGQSDSLSMFDFIYNKLYKNIAAYNIRFANIQLNGRDTKDLVEDGFEYYNAFLPDNGYKLAMEISESNLIYPNKEYKVYKVYVNNFKYVDSAHHAVRKLFDVWTRKDFLVAVSQNNNRYSIKYLSGQFFPSKIISDFNTTLNNPTSYIDYLNYRMYEYQMNNISFDRKVGANLYFNGYSDVLGNKVTILLEENNIESPKILQ
;
A
#
# COMPACT_ATOMS: atom_id res chain seq x y z
N MET A 1 46.52 -45.47 -32.78
CA MET A 1 46.78 -44.40 -31.79
C MET A 1 45.49 -43.60 -31.64
N LYS A 2 44.87 -43.68 -30.46
CA LYS A 2 43.46 -43.31 -30.20
C LYS A 2 43.27 -41.79 -30.16
N LEU A 3 42.34 -41.27 -30.96
CA LEU A 3 41.71 -39.96 -30.75
C LEU A 3 40.73 -40.09 -29.57
N LEU A 4 41.00 -39.35 -28.49
CA LEU A 4 40.24 -39.40 -27.25
C LEU A 4 39.10 -38.37 -27.26
N PHE A 5 37.97 -38.86 -26.76
CA PHE A 5 36.63 -38.33 -26.76
C PHE A 5 36.41 -37.10 -25.86
N LYS A 6 35.47 -36.25 -26.29
CA LYS A 6 34.42 -35.55 -25.53
C LYS A 6 34.73 -35.15 -24.07
N TYR A 7 34.90 -33.85 -23.83
CA TYR A 7 34.39 -33.19 -22.62
C TYR A 7 33.08 -32.49 -22.95
N LEU A 8 31.96 -33.19 -22.74
CA LEU A 8 30.67 -32.55 -22.51
C LEU A 8 30.64 -32.18 -21.03
N ILE A 9 30.82 -30.90 -20.71
CA ILE A 9 30.47 -30.38 -19.39
C ILE A 9 28.96 -30.25 -19.39
N THR A 10 28.28 -31.24 -18.82
CA THR A 10 26.88 -31.13 -18.43
C THR A 10 26.81 -30.09 -17.32
N ILE A 11 26.41 -28.86 -17.64
CA ILE A 11 25.99 -27.91 -16.62
C ILE A 11 24.63 -28.41 -16.13
N SER A 12 24.65 -29.27 -15.12
CA SER A 12 23.48 -29.54 -14.31
C SER A 12 23.14 -28.25 -13.58
N ILE A 13 22.22 -27.45 -14.14
CA ILE A 13 21.57 -26.37 -13.42
C ILE A 13 20.71 -27.05 -12.37
N ALA A 14 21.29 -27.30 -11.20
CA ALA A 14 20.51 -27.57 -10.00
C ALA A 14 19.79 -26.26 -9.69
N THR A 15 18.57 -26.12 -10.20
CA THR A 15 17.61 -25.14 -9.70
C THR A 15 17.35 -25.48 -8.25
N HIS A 16 18.14 -24.87 -7.36
CA HIS A 16 17.71 -24.76 -5.97
C HIS A 16 16.37 -24.03 -6.00
N PRO A 17 15.30 -24.59 -5.41
CA PRO A 17 14.09 -23.84 -5.20
C PRO A 17 14.51 -22.61 -4.40
N GLY A 18 14.34 -21.44 -5.01
CA GLY A 18 14.75 -20.19 -4.42
C GLY A 18 14.21 -20.11 -3.00
N ASN A 19 15.08 -19.69 -2.08
CA ASN A 19 14.66 -19.20 -0.78
C ASN A 19 13.73 -17.99 -1.02
N LEU A 20 12.46 -18.29 -1.22
CA LEU A 20 11.37 -17.35 -1.06
C LEU A 20 11.37 -16.98 0.43
N PHE A 21 11.69 -15.73 0.70
CA PHE A 21 11.76 -15.08 2.03
C PHE A 21 13.07 -15.25 2.82
N GLY A 22 14.08 -14.49 2.42
CA GLY A 22 15.09 -13.97 3.35
C GLY A 22 14.76 -12.53 3.71
N GLN A 23 14.04 -12.30 4.80
CA GLN A 23 14.03 -10.96 5.42
C GLN A 23 15.40 -10.83 6.10
N SER A 24 16.25 -9.92 5.63
CA SER A 24 17.53 -9.64 6.28
C SER A 24 17.29 -9.18 7.71
N ASP A 25 18.00 -9.79 8.67
CA ASP A 25 17.87 -9.52 10.12
C ASP A 25 18.29 -8.09 10.51
N SER A 26 18.78 -7.27 9.58
CA SER A 26 19.32 -5.93 9.84
C SER A 26 18.71 -4.81 8.99
N LEU A 27 17.51 -5.02 8.43
CA LEU A 27 16.83 -3.97 7.66
C LEU A 27 16.44 -2.80 8.58
N SER A 28 16.72 -1.55 8.21
CA SER A 28 16.21 -0.40 8.95
C SER A 28 14.67 -0.34 8.85
N MET A 29 14.01 0.31 9.82
CA MET A 29 12.55 0.52 9.78
C MET A 29 12.10 1.24 8.50
N PHE A 30 12.85 2.26 8.07
CA PHE A 30 12.52 3.01 6.86
C PHE A 30 12.71 2.17 5.60
N ASP A 31 13.76 1.36 5.53
CA ASP A 31 13.95 0.42 4.42
C ASP A 31 12.84 -0.65 4.40
N PHE A 32 12.37 -1.09 5.57
CA PHE A 32 11.23 -2.00 5.69
C PHE A 32 9.95 -1.38 5.12
N ILE A 33 9.60 -0.16 5.57
CA ILE A 33 8.42 0.58 5.10
C ILE A 33 8.51 0.79 3.59
N TYR A 34 9.65 1.30 3.12
CA TYR A 34 9.91 1.53 1.70
C TYR A 34 9.63 0.26 0.88
N ASN A 35 10.28 -0.85 1.24
CA ASN A 35 10.21 -2.08 0.46
C ASN A 35 8.79 -2.67 0.45
N LYS A 36 8.07 -2.60 1.57
CA LYS A 36 6.71 -3.12 1.66
C LYS A 36 5.72 -2.24 0.89
N LEU A 37 5.80 -0.93 1.03
CA LEU A 37 4.90 0.00 0.34
C LEU A 37 5.12 -0.05 -1.17
N TYR A 38 6.37 0.01 -1.61
CA TYR A 38 6.73 -0.09 -3.03
C TYR A 38 6.18 -1.38 -3.66
N LYS A 39 6.38 -2.53 -3.01
CA LYS A 39 5.82 -3.81 -3.49
C LYS A 39 4.29 -3.80 -3.54
N ASN A 40 3.64 -3.16 -2.57
CA ASN A 40 2.18 -3.06 -2.53
C ASN A 40 1.65 -2.21 -3.68
N ILE A 41 2.26 -1.04 -3.93
CA ILE A 41 1.94 -0.16 -5.06
C ILE A 41 2.16 -0.88 -6.39
N ALA A 42 3.31 -1.55 -6.57
CA ALA A 42 3.60 -2.30 -7.79
C ALA A 42 2.60 -3.44 -8.01
N ALA A 43 2.29 -4.23 -6.98
CA ALA A 43 1.32 -5.32 -7.07
C ALA A 43 -0.10 -4.81 -7.38
N TYR A 44 -0.50 -3.68 -6.78
CA TYR A 44 -1.75 -3.02 -7.12
C TYR A 44 -1.74 -2.59 -8.59
N ASN A 45 -0.71 -1.87 -9.04
CA ASN A 45 -0.61 -1.42 -10.43
C ASN A 45 -0.70 -2.58 -11.41
N ILE A 46 0.01 -3.68 -11.16
CA ILE A 46 -0.09 -4.92 -11.94
C ILE A 46 -1.53 -5.44 -11.97
N ARG A 47 -2.21 -5.51 -10.82
CA ARG A 47 -3.59 -6.00 -10.74
C ARG A 47 -4.59 -5.13 -11.51
N PHE A 48 -4.36 -3.81 -11.54
CA PHE A 48 -5.29 -2.83 -12.12
C PHE A 48 -4.80 -2.21 -13.44
N ALA A 49 -3.69 -2.70 -13.99
CA ALA A 49 -3.02 -2.25 -15.21
C ALA A 49 -3.91 -2.29 -16.46
N ASN A 50 -4.92 -3.15 -16.48
CA ASN A 50 -5.83 -3.30 -17.60
C ASN A 50 -7.27 -3.44 -17.10
N ILE A 51 -8.09 -2.41 -17.37
CA ILE A 51 -9.52 -2.36 -17.02
C ILE A 51 -10.31 -3.53 -17.62
N GLN A 52 -9.93 -4.02 -18.81
CA GLN A 52 -10.59 -5.16 -19.47
C GLN A 52 -10.20 -6.52 -18.87
N LEU A 53 -9.14 -6.57 -18.06
CA LEU A 53 -8.59 -7.80 -17.47
C LEU A 53 -8.70 -7.82 -15.93
N ASN A 54 -9.30 -6.80 -15.33
CA ASN A 54 -9.52 -6.72 -13.88
C ASN A 54 -10.35 -7.91 -13.39
N GLY A 55 -9.70 -8.84 -12.69
CA GLY A 55 -10.34 -10.05 -12.12
C GLY A 55 -10.22 -11.33 -12.95
N ARG A 56 -9.47 -11.36 -14.06
CA ARG A 56 -9.22 -12.60 -14.82
C ARG A 56 -8.19 -13.52 -14.15
N ASP A 57 -8.30 -14.81 -14.47
CA ASP A 57 -7.44 -15.87 -13.96
C ASP A 57 -6.02 -15.73 -14.56
N THR A 58 -4.99 -15.95 -13.73
CA THR A 58 -3.58 -15.68 -14.05
C THR A 58 -3.08 -16.27 -15.36
N LYS A 59 -3.64 -17.40 -15.80
CA LYS A 59 -3.32 -18.09 -17.05
C LYS A 59 -3.69 -17.32 -18.33
N ASP A 60 -4.75 -16.50 -18.29
CA ASP A 60 -5.20 -15.69 -19.44
C ASP A 60 -4.32 -14.45 -19.67
N LEU A 61 -3.39 -14.20 -18.76
CA LEU A 61 -2.47 -13.06 -18.77
C LEU A 61 -1.08 -13.44 -19.31
N VAL A 62 -0.75 -14.72 -19.44
CA VAL A 62 0.63 -15.19 -19.71
C VAL A 62 0.89 -15.39 -21.21
N GLU A 63 -0.12 -15.57 -22.05
CA GLU A 63 0.10 -15.81 -23.49
C GLU A 63 0.72 -14.61 -24.22
N ASP A 64 0.51 -13.36 -23.77
CA ASP A 64 1.14 -12.13 -24.31
C ASP A 64 1.55 -11.08 -23.23
N GLY A 65 1.27 -11.31 -21.94
CA GLY A 65 1.21 -10.21 -20.95
C GLY A 65 2.50 -9.83 -20.22
N PHE A 66 3.61 -10.57 -20.35
CA PHE A 66 4.84 -10.26 -19.61
C PHE A 66 5.45 -8.90 -20.00
N GLU A 67 5.40 -8.54 -21.29
CA GLU A 67 5.86 -7.23 -21.77
C GLU A 67 4.99 -6.09 -21.25
N TYR A 68 3.67 -6.32 -21.14
CA TYR A 68 2.75 -5.35 -20.56
C TYR A 68 3.10 -5.11 -19.08
N TYR A 69 3.34 -6.18 -18.30
CA TYR A 69 3.69 -6.06 -16.88
C TYR A 69 5.03 -5.40 -16.60
N ASN A 70 6.04 -5.60 -17.47
CA ASN A 70 7.33 -4.94 -17.34
C ASN A 70 7.21 -3.41 -17.43
N ALA A 71 6.25 -2.87 -18.18
CA ALA A 71 5.98 -1.43 -18.19
C ALA A 71 5.44 -0.90 -16.84
N PHE A 72 4.92 -1.78 -15.97
CA PHE A 72 4.42 -1.39 -14.64
C PHE A 72 5.46 -1.52 -13.53
N LEU A 73 6.59 -2.15 -13.83
CA LEU A 73 7.72 -2.30 -12.93
C LEU A 73 8.78 -1.24 -13.28
N PRO A 74 9.51 -0.71 -12.29
CA PRO A 74 10.67 0.12 -12.60
C PRO A 74 11.78 -0.71 -13.23
N ASP A 75 12.53 -0.04 -14.10
CA ASP A 75 13.78 -0.54 -14.63
C ASP A 75 14.76 -0.85 -13.49
N ASN A 76 15.68 -1.78 -13.73
CA ASN A 76 16.71 -2.11 -12.75
C ASN A 76 17.50 -0.86 -12.35
N GLY A 77 17.71 -0.66 -11.05
CA GLY A 77 18.40 0.51 -10.48
C GLY A 77 17.49 1.69 -10.13
N TYR A 78 16.25 1.74 -10.64
CA TYR A 78 15.31 2.80 -10.32
C TYR A 78 14.54 2.54 -9.01
N LYS A 79 14.42 3.57 -8.18
CA LYS A 79 13.68 3.55 -6.92
C LYS A 79 12.53 4.55 -6.91
N LEU A 80 11.38 4.17 -6.38
CA LEU A 80 10.24 5.07 -6.23
C LEU A 80 10.63 6.22 -5.29
N ALA A 81 10.44 7.46 -5.72
CA ALA A 81 10.71 8.66 -4.92
C ALA A 81 9.71 8.73 -3.78
N MET A 82 10.14 8.28 -2.60
CA MET A 82 9.34 8.26 -1.38
C MET A 82 10.08 8.96 -0.25
N GLU A 83 9.35 9.79 0.48
CA GLU A 83 9.79 10.43 1.72
C GLU A 83 9.03 9.79 2.88
N ILE A 84 9.75 9.29 3.87
CA ILE A 84 9.18 8.60 5.03
C ILE A 84 9.54 9.40 6.28
N SER A 85 8.55 9.76 7.08
CA SER A 85 8.74 10.48 8.34
C SER A 85 7.87 9.90 9.44
N GLU A 86 8.20 10.19 10.69
CA GLU A 86 7.34 9.83 11.81
C GLU A 86 6.05 10.67 11.78
N SER A 87 4.93 10.07 12.23
CA SER A 87 3.66 10.76 12.40
C SER A 87 3.45 11.13 13.87
N ASN A 88 2.75 12.24 14.11
CA ASN A 88 2.24 12.58 15.44
C ASN A 88 0.98 11.78 15.82
N LEU A 89 0.41 11.03 14.87
CA LEU A 89 -0.74 10.17 15.13
C LEU A 89 -0.32 8.95 15.96
N ILE A 90 -1.14 8.62 16.94
CA ILE A 90 -0.92 7.49 17.84
C ILE A 90 -1.83 6.35 17.41
N TYR A 91 -1.26 5.18 17.14
CA TYR A 91 -2.05 3.98 16.84
C TYR A 91 -2.67 3.46 18.15
N PRO A 92 -3.93 2.98 18.15
CA PRO A 92 -4.57 2.49 19.38
C PRO A 92 -3.79 1.36 20.07
N ASN A 93 -3.20 0.45 19.29
CA ASN A 93 -2.29 -0.56 19.81
C ASN A 93 -0.85 0.03 19.90
N LYS A 94 -0.36 0.16 21.14
CA LYS A 94 0.96 0.73 21.48
C LYS A 94 2.15 -0.06 20.92
N GLU A 95 1.96 -1.30 20.49
CA GLU A 95 3.00 -2.08 19.81
C GLU A 95 3.30 -1.56 18.40
N TYR A 96 2.48 -0.63 17.87
CA TYR A 96 2.61 -0.08 16.54
C TYR A 96 2.91 1.42 16.58
N LYS A 97 3.88 1.82 15.77
CA LYS A 97 4.21 3.24 15.52
C LYS A 97 3.73 3.65 14.14
N VAL A 98 3.28 4.90 14.01
CA VAL A 98 2.72 5.44 12.77
C VAL A 98 3.74 6.30 12.06
N TYR A 99 3.86 6.09 10.76
CA TYR A 99 4.71 6.84 9.84
C TYR A 99 3.84 7.48 8.76
N LYS A 100 4.27 8.65 8.30
CA LYS A 100 3.77 9.29 7.09
C LYS A 100 4.69 8.92 5.94
N VAL A 101 4.11 8.64 4.79
CA VAL A 101 4.85 8.40 3.56
C VAL A 101 4.30 9.29 2.47
N TYR A 102 5.17 10.11 1.89
CA TYR A 102 4.85 10.92 0.72
C TYR A 102 5.49 10.30 -0.52
N VAL A 103 4.68 10.02 -1.55
CA VAL A 103 5.13 9.52 -2.85
C VAL A 103 5.11 10.67 -3.86
N ASN A 104 6.29 11.07 -4.31
CA ASN A 104 6.43 12.24 -5.17
C ASN A 104 6.03 11.92 -6.63
N ASN A 105 4.76 12.11 -6.96
CA ASN A 105 4.23 12.00 -8.33
C ASN A 105 4.58 10.68 -9.03
N PHE A 106 4.72 9.59 -8.28
CA PHE A 106 5.13 8.27 -8.80
C PHE A 106 6.39 8.33 -9.68
N LYS A 107 7.30 9.25 -9.32
CA LYS A 107 8.61 9.37 -9.97
C LYS A 107 9.53 8.26 -9.49
N TYR A 108 10.30 7.73 -10.40
CA TYR A 108 11.35 6.77 -10.14
C TYR A 108 12.70 7.43 -10.40
N VAL A 109 13.60 7.32 -9.43
CA VAL A 109 14.90 7.96 -9.43
C VAL A 109 15.97 6.88 -9.49
N ASP A 110 16.86 7.02 -10.46
CA ASP A 110 18.12 6.31 -10.49
C ASP A 110 19.19 7.22 -9.86
N SER A 111 19.60 6.88 -8.63
CA SER A 111 20.61 7.65 -7.91
C SER A 111 21.99 7.59 -8.56
N ALA A 112 22.30 6.56 -9.35
CA ALA A 112 23.60 6.40 -10.00
C ALA A 112 23.73 7.28 -11.25
N HIS A 113 22.63 7.46 -11.99
CA HIS A 113 22.62 8.22 -13.24
C HIS A 113 21.87 9.56 -13.17
N HIS A 114 21.38 9.94 -11.97
CA HIS A 114 20.54 11.11 -11.74
C HIS A 114 19.31 11.19 -12.68
N ALA A 115 18.86 10.05 -13.19
CA ALA A 115 17.75 9.97 -14.12
C ALA A 115 16.43 9.90 -13.34
N VAL A 116 15.43 10.63 -13.84
CA VAL A 116 14.08 10.62 -13.28
C VAL A 116 13.11 10.13 -14.36
N ARG A 117 12.36 9.07 -14.05
CA ARG A 117 11.28 8.57 -14.90
C ARG A 117 9.95 8.71 -14.19
N LYS A 118 8.89 8.93 -14.96
CA LYS A 118 7.52 8.89 -14.45
C LYS A 118 6.81 7.79 -15.22
N LEU A 119 6.41 6.73 -14.51
CA LEU A 119 5.75 5.59 -15.14
C LEU A 119 4.23 5.80 -15.24
N PHE A 120 3.64 6.61 -14.34
CA PHE A 120 2.18 6.76 -14.25
C PHE A 120 1.76 8.19 -13.94
N ASP A 121 0.61 8.59 -14.48
CA ASP A 121 -0.05 9.87 -14.18
C ASP A 121 -1.45 9.72 -13.58
N VAL A 122 -1.81 8.50 -13.17
CA VAL A 122 -3.21 8.15 -12.88
C VAL A 122 -3.59 8.38 -11.41
N TRP A 123 -2.62 8.45 -10.50
CA TRP A 123 -2.90 8.65 -9.07
C TRP A 123 -2.70 10.08 -8.61
N THR A 124 -3.78 10.64 -8.08
CA THR A 124 -3.79 11.93 -7.40
C THR A 124 -3.30 11.83 -5.96
N ARG A 125 -3.35 10.62 -5.36
CA ARG A 125 -3.00 10.39 -3.96
C ARG A 125 -1.50 10.18 -3.78
N LYS A 126 -0.90 10.97 -2.89
CA LYS A 126 0.55 10.99 -2.64
C LYS A 126 0.90 10.76 -1.17
N ASP A 127 -0.05 10.96 -0.27
CA ASP A 127 0.16 10.86 1.17
C ASP A 127 -0.46 9.58 1.74
N PHE A 128 0.35 8.84 2.48
CA PHE A 128 -0.02 7.57 3.09
C PHE A 128 0.34 7.55 4.58
N LEU A 129 -0.47 6.88 5.38
CA LEU A 129 -0.15 6.46 6.75
C LEU A 129 0.20 4.98 6.76
N VAL A 130 1.24 4.64 7.51
CA VAL A 130 1.67 3.27 7.74
C VAL A 130 1.83 3.02 9.23
N ALA A 131 1.14 2.01 9.78
CA ALA A 131 1.38 1.55 11.15
C ALA A 131 2.25 0.29 11.15
N VAL A 132 3.40 0.35 11.84
CA VAL A 132 4.42 -0.70 11.84
C VAL A 132 4.75 -1.15 13.24
N SER A 133 4.90 -2.47 13.44
CA SER A 133 5.26 -3.03 14.74
C SER A 133 6.62 -2.52 15.22
N GLN A 134 6.75 -2.25 16.51
CA GLN A 134 7.98 -1.81 17.15
C GLN A 134 8.87 -2.97 17.62
N ASN A 135 8.57 -4.21 17.21
CA ASN A 135 9.36 -5.36 17.61
C ASN A 135 10.69 -5.39 16.85
N ASN A 136 11.80 -5.19 17.58
CA ASN A 136 13.15 -5.00 17.07
C ASN A 136 13.65 -6.10 16.12
N ASN A 137 13.04 -7.29 16.11
CA ASN A 137 13.51 -8.42 15.30
C ASN A 137 12.58 -8.78 14.13
N ARG A 138 11.33 -8.28 14.10
CA ARG A 138 10.35 -8.61 13.05
C ARG A 138 9.33 -7.49 12.85
N TYR A 139 9.65 -6.57 11.94
CA TYR A 139 8.69 -5.56 11.51
C TYR A 139 7.52 -6.18 10.74
N SER A 140 6.31 -5.71 11.03
CA SER A 140 5.08 -6.05 10.33
C SER A 140 4.24 -4.79 10.14
N ILE A 141 3.55 -4.69 8.98
CA ILE A 141 2.59 -3.61 8.72
C ILE A 141 1.23 -4.07 9.22
N LYS A 142 0.63 -3.29 10.11
CA LYS A 142 -0.76 -3.49 10.57
C LYS A 142 -1.75 -2.70 9.73
N TYR A 143 -1.34 -1.52 9.28
CA TYR A 143 -2.18 -0.59 8.54
C TYR A 143 -1.39 0.13 7.45
N LEU A 144 -2.03 0.30 6.29
CA LEU A 144 -1.61 1.16 5.20
C LEU A 144 -2.83 1.92 4.65
N SER A 145 -2.81 3.25 4.67
CA SER A 145 -3.84 4.06 4.00
C SER A 145 -3.64 4.04 2.47
N GLY A 146 -4.61 4.51 1.69
CA GLY A 146 -4.49 4.54 0.21
C GLY A 146 -5.33 3.51 -0.54
N GLN A 147 -6.12 2.70 0.17
CA GLN A 147 -7.06 1.72 -0.39
C GLN A 147 -6.47 0.63 -1.31
N PHE A 148 -5.14 0.50 -1.44
CA PHE A 148 -4.54 -0.54 -2.26
C PHE A 148 -5.09 -1.92 -1.89
N PHE A 149 -5.07 -2.20 -0.59
CA PHE A 149 -5.72 -3.36 0.02
C PHE A 149 -6.20 -2.93 1.42
N PRO A 150 -7.52 -2.79 1.65
CA PRO A 150 -8.02 -2.30 2.93
C PRO A 150 -7.67 -3.29 4.06
N SER A 151 -6.79 -2.86 4.97
CA SER A 151 -6.48 -3.61 6.20
C SER A 151 -7.68 -3.60 7.13
N LYS A 152 -8.05 -4.71 7.76
CA LYS A 152 -9.08 -4.71 8.81
C LYS A 152 -8.51 -4.15 10.10
N ILE A 153 -8.90 -2.94 10.47
CA ILE A 153 -8.32 -2.22 11.61
C ILE A 153 -9.37 -1.76 12.62
N ILE A 154 -10.66 -1.83 12.30
CA ILE A 154 -11.71 -1.33 13.20
C ILE A 154 -11.64 -1.95 14.59
N SER A 155 -11.29 -3.24 14.68
CA SER A 155 -11.17 -3.97 15.94
C SER A 155 -10.08 -3.44 16.87
N ASP A 156 -9.12 -2.69 16.34
CA ASP A 156 -8.07 -2.06 17.15
C ASP A 156 -8.58 -0.78 17.83
N PHE A 157 -9.68 -0.20 17.33
CA PHE A 157 -10.29 1.01 17.87
C PHE A 157 -11.46 0.63 18.78
N ASN A 158 -11.61 1.35 19.89
CA ASN A 158 -12.73 1.17 20.82
C ASN A 158 -14.02 1.80 20.27
N THR A 159 -14.50 1.28 19.14
CA THR A 159 -15.65 1.79 18.40
C THR A 159 -16.94 1.06 18.79
N THR A 160 -18.05 1.79 18.89
CA THR A 160 -19.36 1.19 19.17
C THR A 160 -20.50 1.98 18.54
N LEU A 161 -21.48 1.28 17.98
CA LEU A 161 -22.66 1.87 17.34
C LEU A 161 -23.54 2.69 18.31
N ASN A 162 -23.37 2.50 19.62
CA ASN A 162 -24.05 3.27 20.66
C ASN A 162 -23.36 4.60 20.97
N ASN A 163 -22.10 4.75 20.56
CA ASN A 163 -21.32 5.98 20.70
C ASN A 163 -20.69 6.36 19.35
N PRO A 164 -21.45 6.95 18.41
CA PRO A 164 -20.95 7.22 17.06
C PRO A 164 -19.68 8.09 17.01
N THR A 165 -19.46 8.96 17.99
CA THR A 165 -18.23 9.78 18.06
C THR A 165 -16.97 8.94 18.31
N SER A 166 -17.09 7.73 18.84
CA SER A 166 -15.97 6.78 19.00
C SER A 166 -15.32 6.38 17.66
N TYR A 167 -16.01 6.55 16.52
CA TYR A 167 -15.48 6.26 15.20
C TYR A 167 -14.60 7.37 14.62
N ILE A 168 -14.51 8.55 15.26
CA ILE A 168 -13.78 9.71 14.70
C ILE A 168 -12.30 9.38 14.51
N ASP A 169 -11.64 8.78 15.51
CA ASP A 169 -10.23 8.40 15.38
C ASP A 169 -10.03 7.36 14.29
N TYR A 170 -10.89 6.34 14.23
CA TYR A 170 -10.88 5.34 13.15
C TYR A 170 -11.01 6.00 11.76
N LEU A 171 -11.92 6.97 11.63
CA LEU A 171 -12.13 7.72 10.39
C LEU A 171 -10.93 8.60 10.03
N ASN A 172 -10.26 9.22 10.99
CA ASN A 172 -9.03 9.99 10.74
C ASN A 172 -7.92 9.12 10.11
N TYR A 173 -7.84 7.84 10.48
CA TYR A 173 -6.97 6.89 9.78
C TYR A 173 -7.51 6.57 8.39
N ARG A 174 -8.73 6.02 8.31
CA ARG A 174 -9.29 5.54 7.04
C ARG A 174 -9.38 6.59 5.94
N MET A 175 -9.65 7.83 6.32
CA MET A 175 -9.86 8.95 5.42
C MET A 175 -8.61 9.83 5.28
N TYR A 176 -7.45 9.37 5.77
CA TYR A 176 -6.22 10.15 5.74
C TYR A 176 -5.85 10.64 4.34
N GLU A 177 -6.07 9.81 3.32
CA GLU A 177 -5.80 10.16 1.93
C GLU A 177 -6.59 11.36 1.40
N TYR A 178 -7.70 11.71 2.06
CA TYR A 178 -8.52 12.88 1.74
C TYR A 178 -8.16 14.10 2.58
N GLN A 179 -7.17 13.97 3.49
CA GLN A 179 -6.79 15.00 4.46
C GLN A 179 -8.02 15.60 5.15
N MET A 180 -8.82 14.71 5.75
CA MET A 180 -10.08 15.09 6.38
C MET A 180 -9.84 15.90 7.64
N ASN A 181 -10.54 17.02 7.74
CA ASN A 181 -10.54 17.90 8.89
C ASN A 181 -11.93 18.00 9.52
N ASN A 182 -11.97 18.20 10.83
CA ASN A 182 -13.18 18.46 11.61
C ASN A 182 -14.27 17.39 11.40
N ILE A 183 -13.89 16.11 11.40
CA ILE A 183 -14.86 15.01 11.30
C ILE A 183 -15.78 15.06 12.53
N SER A 184 -17.08 15.19 12.30
CA SER A 184 -18.10 15.22 13.34
C SER A 184 -19.26 14.30 12.97
N PHE A 185 -19.82 13.62 13.96
CA PHE A 185 -21.05 12.85 13.75
C PHE A 185 -22.21 13.77 13.36
N ASP A 186 -23.01 13.33 12.38
CA ASP A 186 -24.18 14.05 11.89
C ASP A 186 -25.46 13.36 12.32
N ARG A 187 -25.69 12.14 11.84
CA ARG A 187 -26.93 11.39 12.09
C ARG A 187 -26.75 9.88 11.94
N LYS A 188 -27.70 9.12 12.47
CA LYS A 188 -27.82 7.67 12.30
C LYS A 188 -29.12 7.36 11.56
N VAL A 189 -29.05 6.55 10.51
CA VAL A 189 -30.23 6.08 9.76
C VAL A 189 -30.20 4.56 9.71
N GLY A 190 -31.11 3.92 10.44
CA GLY A 190 -31.02 2.48 10.69
C GLY A 190 -29.72 2.15 11.41
N ALA A 191 -28.92 1.25 10.83
CA ALA A 191 -27.60 0.91 11.34
C ALA A 191 -26.45 1.72 10.73
N ASN A 192 -26.73 2.60 9.77
CA ASN A 192 -25.72 3.41 9.09
C ASN A 192 -25.43 4.69 9.87
N LEU A 193 -24.15 5.03 9.97
CA LEU A 193 -23.67 6.25 10.61
C LEU A 193 -23.20 7.24 9.54
N TYR A 194 -23.60 8.49 9.69
CA TYR A 194 -23.20 9.60 8.81
C TYR A 194 -22.36 10.59 9.60
N PHE A 195 -21.26 11.01 9.01
CA PHE A 195 -20.35 12.01 9.55
C PHE A 195 -20.18 13.11 8.52
N ASN A 196 -19.93 14.34 8.98
CA ASN A 196 -19.54 15.45 8.13
C ASN A 196 -18.07 15.80 8.39
N GLY A 197 -17.39 16.30 7.37
CA GLY A 197 -16.04 16.83 7.49
C GLY A 197 -15.68 17.69 6.28
N TYR A 198 -14.50 18.30 6.31
CA TYR A 198 -13.94 19.03 5.18
C TYR A 198 -12.74 18.25 4.63
N SER A 199 -12.67 18.04 3.32
CA SER A 199 -11.53 17.40 2.67
C SER A 199 -10.65 18.47 2.03
N ASP A 200 -9.39 18.56 2.44
CA ASP A 200 -8.45 19.49 1.80
C ASP A 200 -8.12 19.05 0.37
N VAL A 201 -8.15 17.74 0.11
CA VAL A 201 -7.89 17.17 -1.22
C VAL A 201 -9.03 17.45 -2.20
N LEU A 202 -10.29 17.39 -1.74
CA LEU A 202 -11.46 17.69 -2.59
C LEU A 202 -11.83 19.18 -2.58
N GLY A 203 -11.36 19.94 -1.60
CA GLY A 203 -11.63 21.37 -1.46
C GLY A 203 -13.06 21.72 -1.05
N ASN A 204 -13.80 20.77 -0.45
CA ASN A 204 -15.19 20.97 -0.06
C ASN A 204 -15.58 20.19 1.20
N LYS A 205 -16.76 20.53 1.73
CA LYS A 205 -17.42 19.71 2.77
C LYS A 205 -17.95 18.43 2.15
N VAL A 206 -17.77 17.32 2.85
CA VAL A 206 -18.22 16.00 2.43
C VAL A 206 -18.96 15.29 3.55
N THR A 207 -19.86 14.39 3.17
CA THR A 207 -20.48 13.45 4.10
C THR A 207 -19.81 12.10 3.97
N ILE A 208 -19.41 11.51 5.08
CA ILE A 208 -18.85 10.16 5.17
C ILE A 208 -19.95 9.22 5.65
N LEU A 209 -20.18 8.14 4.90
CA LEU A 209 -21.06 7.05 5.26
C LEU A 209 -20.24 5.87 5.79
N LEU A 210 -20.58 5.43 7.00
CA LEU A 210 -20.19 4.14 7.57
C LEU A 210 -21.39 3.20 7.55
N GLU A 211 -21.33 2.17 6.71
CA GLU A 211 -22.32 1.10 6.64
C GLU A 211 -21.99 0.03 7.69
N GLU A 212 -22.96 -0.43 8.47
CA GLU A 212 -22.75 -1.46 9.50
C GLU A 212 -22.10 -2.74 8.94
N ASN A 213 -22.53 -3.17 7.75
CA ASN A 213 -22.04 -4.38 7.11
C ASN A 213 -20.71 -4.18 6.36
N ASN A 214 -20.19 -2.95 6.29
CA ASN A 214 -18.98 -2.61 5.54
C ASN A 214 -18.21 -1.44 6.18
N ILE A 215 -18.08 -1.47 7.51
CA ILE A 215 -17.48 -0.35 8.25
C ILE A 215 -16.02 -0.13 7.81
N GLU A 216 -15.34 -1.17 7.35
CA GLU A 216 -13.96 -1.15 6.89
C GLU A 216 -13.75 -0.34 5.60
N SER A 217 -14.81 0.01 4.87
CA SER A 217 -14.73 0.80 3.64
C SER A 217 -15.66 2.03 3.71
N PRO A 218 -15.29 3.07 4.46
CA PRO A 218 -16.07 4.30 4.52
C PRO A 218 -16.24 4.92 3.13
N LYS A 219 -17.43 5.46 2.84
CA LYS A 219 -17.75 6.07 1.54
C LYS A 219 -17.90 7.57 1.70
N ILE A 220 -17.31 8.34 0.80
CA ILE A 220 -17.65 9.77 0.64
C ILE A 220 -18.90 9.86 -0.23
N LEU A 221 -19.90 10.58 0.25
CA LEU A 221 -21.09 10.95 -0.49
C LEU A 221 -20.90 12.38 -1.01
N GLN A 222 -21.06 12.56 -2.32
CA GLN A 222 -21.04 13.85 -3.01
C GLN A 222 -22.46 14.34 -3.28
#